data_AF-A0A229SS99-F1
#
_entry.id   AF-A0A229SS99-F1
#
_cell.length_a   1.000
_cell.length_b   1.000
_cell.length_c   1.000
_cell.angle_alpha   90.00
_cell.angle_beta   90.00
_cell.angle_gamma   90.00
#
_symmetry.space_group_name_H-M   'P 1'
#
loop_
_entity.id
_entity.type
_entity.pdbx_description
1 polymer ?
#
loop_
_entity_poly.entity_id
_entity_poly.type
_entity_poly.pdbx_seq_one_letter_code
_entity_poly.pdbx_strand_id
1 'polypeptide(L)' 'MSEPEETPPARPLLRIVRGDPSETELAALTAVVAAAASAPGEEPEKPERTSFWADRASLVRRPLPQPGSGAWRASAWPR' A
#
# COMPACT_ATOMS: atom_id res chain seq x y z
N MET A 1 47.92 3.70 -14.88
CA MET A 1 47.30 2.90 -13.82
C MET A 1 46.31 3.81 -13.13
N SER A 2 45.01 3.62 -13.38
CA SER A 2 43.97 4.42 -12.71
C SER A 2 43.74 3.83 -11.32
N GLU A 3 43.94 4.62 -10.29
CA GLU A 3 43.56 4.26 -8.92
C GLU A 3 42.02 4.17 -8.83
N PRO A 4 41.47 3.20 -8.10
CA PRO A 4 40.03 3.11 -7.93
C PRO A 4 39.53 4.31 -7.11
N GLU A 5 38.57 5.06 -7.67
CA GLU A 5 37.81 6.09 -6.97
C GLU A 5 37.20 5.51 -5.69
N GLU A 6 37.73 5.94 -4.55
CA GLU A 6 37.27 5.56 -3.23
C GLU A 6 35.93 6.25 -2.95
N THR A 7 34.83 5.53 -3.18
CA THR A 7 33.48 6.03 -2.92
C THR A 7 33.33 6.28 -1.41
N PRO A 8 32.96 7.50 -0.97
CA PRO A 8 32.83 7.80 0.44
C PRO A 8 31.78 6.88 1.09
N PRO A 9 32.02 6.39 2.32
CA PRO A 9 31.17 5.37 2.91
C PRO A 9 29.77 5.92 3.15
N ALA A 10 28.77 5.26 2.54
CA ALA A 10 27.37 5.52 2.79
C ALA A 10 27.05 5.30 4.28
N ARG A 11 26.17 6.14 4.84
CA ARG A 11 25.77 6.04 6.24
C ARG A 11 25.11 4.67 6.49
N PRO A 12 25.49 3.93 7.54
CA PRO A 12 24.99 2.57 7.75
C PRO A 12 23.49 2.56 8.05
N LEU A 13 22.77 1.60 7.48
CA LEU A 13 21.33 1.43 7.68
C LEU A 13 20.98 1.05 9.14
N LEU A 14 21.85 0.28 9.80
CA LEU A 14 21.69 -0.17 11.18
C LEU A 14 23.05 -0.07 11.90
N ARG A 15 23.04 0.30 13.19
CA ARG A 15 24.24 0.37 14.04
C ARG A 15 23.97 -0.28 15.39
N ILE A 16 24.81 -1.24 15.77
CA ILE A 16 24.81 -1.84 17.11
C ILE A 16 25.50 -0.86 18.05
N VAL A 17 24.76 -0.32 19.03
CA VAL A 17 25.30 0.63 20.02
C VAL A 17 25.87 -0.11 21.23
N ARG A 18 25.37 -1.32 21.52
CA ARG A 18 25.79 -2.14 22.67
C ARG A 18 25.51 -3.62 22.40
N GLY A 19 26.35 -4.49 22.97
CA GLY A 19 26.23 -5.95 22.86
C GLY A 19 27.10 -6.52 21.73
N ASP A 20 27.24 -7.84 21.72
CA ASP A 20 27.94 -8.61 20.68
C ASP A 20 26.97 -9.69 20.16
N PRO A 21 26.07 -9.33 19.22
CA PRO A 21 25.08 -10.28 18.73
C PRO A 21 25.78 -11.39 17.95
N SER A 22 25.30 -12.60 18.11
CA SER A 22 25.69 -13.71 17.24
C SER A 22 25.31 -13.43 15.78
N GLU A 23 25.98 -14.12 14.85
CA GLU A 23 25.67 -14.03 13.42
C GLU A 23 24.19 -14.32 13.12
N THR A 24 23.60 -15.26 13.87
CA THR A 24 22.18 -15.62 13.74
C THR A 24 21.26 -14.49 14.17
N GLU A 25 21.56 -13.81 15.27
CA GLU A 25 20.76 -12.68 15.75
C GLU A 25 20.86 -11.48 14.81
N LEU A 26 22.05 -11.21 14.27
CA LEU A 26 22.25 -10.16 13.28
C LEU A 26 21.49 -10.46 11.97
N ALA A 27 21.51 -11.71 11.51
CA ALA A 27 20.75 -12.15 10.35
C ALA A 27 19.23 -12.03 10.59
N ALA A 28 18.75 -12.43 11.77
CA ALA A 28 17.34 -12.29 12.12
C ALA A 28 16.89 -10.81 12.14
N LEU A 29 17.70 -9.93 12.74
CA LEU A 29 17.40 -8.50 12.79
C LEU A 29 17.34 -7.87 11.39
N THR A 30 18.32 -8.19 10.53
CA THR A 30 18.35 -7.67 9.15
C THR A 30 17.18 -8.17 8.33
N ALA A 31 16.79 -9.44 8.47
CA ALA A 31 15.63 -10.02 7.81
C ALA A 31 14.32 -9.30 8.21
N VAL A 32 14.13 -9.01 9.51
CA VAL A 32 12.95 -8.28 10.00
C VAL A 32 12.90 -6.87 9.43
N VAL A 33 14.02 -6.15 9.42
CA VAL A 33 14.08 -4.78 8.86
C VAL A 33 13.80 -4.79 7.36
N ALA A 34 14.36 -5.74 6.61
CA ALA A 34 14.08 -5.89 5.18
C ALA A 34 12.62 -6.23 4.90
N ALA A 35 12.02 -7.12 5.71
CA ALA A 35 10.60 -7.47 5.60
C ALA A 35 9.70 -6.27 5.90
N ALA A 36 9.99 -5.51 6.95
CA ALA A 36 9.24 -4.30 7.29
C ALA A 36 9.34 -3.23 6.20
N ALA A 37 10.52 -3.05 5.58
CA ALA A 37 10.72 -2.12 4.47
C ALA A 37 10.04 -2.57 3.17
N SER A 38 9.84 -3.88 2.99
CA SER A 38 9.19 -4.47 1.82
C SER A 38 7.69 -4.64 2.00
N ALA A 39 7.16 -4.37 3.19
CA ALA A 39 5.73 -4.48 3.44
C ALA A 39 5.00 -3.52 2.49
N PRO A 40 4.02 -4.01 1.70
CA PRO A 40 3.22 -3.11 0.89
C PRO A 40 2.58 -2.08 1.82
N GLY A 41 2.75 -0.81 1.50
CA GLY A 41 2.03 0.25 2.20
C GLY A 41 0.54 -0.06 2.14
N GLU A 42 -0.18 0.24 3.22
CA GLU A 42 -1.63 0.11 3.25
C GLU A 42 -2.20 0.93 2.08
N GLU A 43 -2.71 0.25 1.06
CA GLU A 43 -3.33 0.93 -0.07
C GLU A 43 -4.52 1.69 0.51
N PRO A 44 -4.66 3.00 0.23
CA PRO A 44 -5.79 3.75 0.76
C PRO A 44 -7.06 2.99 0.41
N GLU A 45 -7.83 2.64 1.44
CA GLU A 45 -9.06 1.88 1.29
C GLU A 45 -9.92 2.64 0.27
N LYS A 46 -10.08 2.05 -0.93
CA LYS A 46 -10.94 2.65 -1.93
C LYS A 46 -12.32 2.72 -1.30
N PRO A 47 -13.00 3.87 -1.34
CA PRO A 47 -14.32 3.97 -0.73
C PRO A 47 -15.18 2.85 -1.31
N GLU A 48 -15.65 1.97 -0.42
CA GLU A 48 -16.51 0.88 -0.82
C GLU A 48 -17.69 1.47 -1.57
N ARG A 49 -17.95 0.97 -2.78
CA ARG A 49 -19.11 1.39 -3.54
C ARG A 49 -20.34 1.06 -2.72
N THR A 50 -21.15 2.08 -2.41
CA THR A 50 -22.48 1.87 -1.86
C THR A 50 -23.23 0.88 -2.76
N SER A 51 -23.79 -0.16 -2.16
CA SER A 51 -24.59 -1.13 -2.92
C SER A 51 -25.76 -0.40 -3.58
N PHE A 52 -26.20 -0.87 -4.75
CA PHE A 52 -27.33 -0.25 -5.43
C PHE A 52 -28.63 -0.28 -4.60
N TRP A 53 -28.78 -1.24 -3.68
CA TRP A 53 -29.89 -1.28 -2.71
C TRP A 53 -29.80 -0.17 -1.66
N ALA A 54 -28.59 0.21 -1.24
CA ALA A 54 -28.37 1.22 -0.20
C ALA A 54 -28.16 2.64 -0.75
N ASP A 55 -28.20 2.82 -2.08
CA ASP A 55 -28.03 4.13 -2.72
C ASP A 55 -29.25 5.03 -2.42
N ARG A 56 -29.10 5.97 -1.50
CA ARG A 56 -30.15 6.95 -1.16
C ARG A 56 -30.55 7.84 -2.34
N ALA A 57 -29.73 7.94 -3.38
CA ALA A 57 -30.10 8.68 -4.58
C ALA A 57 -31.24 8.01 -5.36
N SER A 58 -31.62 6.77 -5.03
CA SER A 58 -32.85 6.13 -5.51
C SER A 58 -34.12 6.72 -4.90
N LEU A 59 -34.05 7.30 -3.69
CA LEU A 59 -35.21 7.81 -2.94
C LEU A 59 -35.67 9.20 -3.38
N VAL A 60 -34.93 9.85 -4.30
CA VAL A 60 -35.19 11.23 -4.73
C VAL A 60 -35.20 11.32 -6.26
N ARG A 61 -35.92 12.30 -6.80
CA ARG A 61 -35.89 12.58 -8.25
C ARG A 61 -34.49 13.03 -8.65
N ARG A 62 -33.85 12.29 -9.57
CA ARG A 62 -32.51 12.56 -10.08
C ARG A 62 -32.46 12.50 -11.61
N PRO A 63 -31.49 13.18 -12.26
CA PRO A 63 -31.20 13.02 -13.68
C PRO A 63 -30.90 11.56 -14.07
N LEU A 64 -30.93 11.25 -15.36
CA LEU A 64 -30.55 9.91 -15.83
C LEU A 64 -29.12 9.57 -15.38
N PRO A 65 -28.86 8.33 -14.92
CA PRO A 65 -27.52 7.91 -14.50
C PRO A 65 -26.53 8.07 -15.66
N GLN A 66 -25.32 8.55 -15.36
CA GLN A 66 -24.29 8.66 -16.38
C GLN A 66 -23.71 7.28 -16.71
N PRO A 67 -23.29 7.04 -17.96
CA PRO A 67 -22.57 5.82 -18.32
C PRO A 67 -21.34 5.65 -17.44
N GLY A 68 -21.19 4.47 -16.84
CA GLY A 68 -20.13 4.22 -15.88
C GLY A 68 -20.14 2.78 -15.36
N SER A 69 -19.15 2.46 -14.53
CA SER A 69 -18.99 1.10 -14.00
C SER A 69 -20.23 0.67 -13.19
N GLY A 70 -20.92 -0.37 -13.66
CA GLY A 70 -22.14 -0.87 -13.05
C GLY A 70 -23.43 -0.13 -13.41
N ALA A 71 -23.39 0.91 -14.26
CA ALA A 71 -24.59 1.63 -14.71
C ALA A 71 -25.58 0.71 -15.46
N TRP A 72 -25.06 -0.19 -16.30
CA TRP A 72 -25.87 -1.21 -17.00
C TRP A 72 -26.53 -2.24 -16.06
N ARG A 73 -25.90 -2.55 -14.93
CA ARG A 73 -26.51 -3.46 -13.95
C ARG A 73 -27.59 -2.74 -13.15
N ALA A 74 -27.35 -1.48 -12.81
CA ALA A 74 -28.32 -0.62 -12.10
C ALA A 74 -29.57 -0.31 -12.92
N SER A 75 -29.51 -0.31 -14.26
CA SER A 75 -30.68 -0.05 -15.11
C SER A 75 -31.74 -1.15 -15.07
N ALA A 76 -31.39 -2.36 -14.62
CA ALA A 76 -32.33 -3.47 -14.48
C ALA A 76 -33.11 -3.44 -13.15
N TRP A 77 -32.85 -2.46 -12.28
CA TRP A 77 -33.43 -2.40 -10.94
C TRP A 77 -34.64 -1.45 -10.89
N PRO A 78 -35.64 -1.73 -10.04
CA PRO A 78 -36.77 -0.83 -9.83
C PRO A 78 -36.29 0.54 -9.33
N ARG A 79 -36.89 1.61 -9.84
CA ARG A 79 -36.69 2.98 -9.36
C ARG A 79 -37.81 3.44 -8.46
#